data_AF-A0A2V6PEL7-F1
#
_entry.id   AF-A0A2V6PEL7-F1
#
_cell.length_a   1.000
_cell.length_b   1.000
_cell.length_c   1.000
_cell.angle_alpha   90.00
_cell.angle_beta   90.00
_cell.angle_gamma   90.00
#
_symmetry.space_group_name_H-M   'P 1'
#
loop_
_entity.id
_entity.type
_entity.pdbx_description
1 polymer ?
#
loop_
_entity_poly.entity_id
_entity_poly.type
_entity_poly.pdbx_seq_one_letter_code
_entity_poly.pdbx_strand_id
1 'polypeptide(L)'
;MRLAIETEEAIAVATWQVFQSSQVMEGQMRVLRVAWFLLLVLGSANAADAAAPLTFPGAAPCNTTLQACITGASAGDTIQIATNGPIAESPNVPKSLTIQPAAGFVPVVNGSFFLSSTGTPADITVQNLTINGTVRGSPGTADLSVHILNNTISISGGFSVAIDVSSGTFPPYGNVTSEIRGNTVTVTGGGQGNQCIGILGNAIIALNGPGEAMTADIIGNRVDATGTNDGIECRNFQQAPNSTLDCRIINNLVTGQLSEAGFPGAIVVSADGFSPITVQVVNNTVANNQGGIGVSARTDLGASITGVVANNIIANSSSSGLFIDSSVAVSNNNNLLFHNGFNDFTPGPVTLHLNPKFVGGFHLASDSPAINAGSNAQVPPDITTDLDGNARIQFSVVDIGAFETSVPGREAAAIPTLSWPGQLAFLVALIGLGASVLVRRA
;
A
#
# COMPACT_ATOMS: atom_id res chain seq x y z
N MET A 1 7.56 7.75 86.44
CA MET A 1 8.44 7.26 85.37
C MET A 1 7.60 7.04 84.11
N ARG A 2 7.27 8.14 83.43
CA ARG A 2 6.39 8.25 82.26
C ARG A 2 6.32 9.74 81.96
N LEU A 3 7.09 10.23 80.98
CA LEU A 3 6.90 11.54 80.35
C LEU A 3 8.00 11.76 79.30
N ALA A 4 7.56 12.23 78.12
CA ALA A 4 8.33 12.94 77.10
C ALA A 4 9.20 12.13 76.12
N ILE A 5 8.58 11.42 75.17
CA ILE A 5 9.09 11.24 73.79
C ILE A 5 7.88 11.03 72.86
N GLU A 6 7.29 12.08 72.26
CA GLU A 6 6.39 11.91 71.08
C GLU A 6 5.90 13.23 70.38
N THR A 7 6.43 14.42 70.67
CA THR A 7 5.89 15.67 70.10
C THR A 7 6.83 16.55 69.26
N GLU A 8 8.07 16.13 68.97
CA GLU A 8 8.99 16.92 68.13
C GLU A 8 9.16 16.44 66.67
N GLU A 9 8.85 15.19 66.33
CA GLU A 9 8.98 14.69 64.94
C GLU A 9 7.84 15.13 64.00
N ALA A 10 6.65 15.46 64.52
CA ALA A 10 5.52 15.84 63.67
C ALA A 10 5.62 17.26 63.08
N ILE A 11 6.41 18.16 63.67
CA ILE A 11 6.51 19.57 63.25
C ILE A 11 7.60 19.77 62.18
N ALA A 12 8.63 18.92 62.15
CA ALA A 12 9.70 18.95 61.14
C ALA A 12 9.27 18.39 59.77
N VAL A 13 8.34 17.43 59.74
CA VAL A 13 7.86 16.81 58.48
C VAL A 13 6.87 17.72 57.74
N ALA A 14 6.01 18.44 58.47
CA ALA A 14 5.05 19.37 57.87
C ALA A 14 5.72 20.63 57.27
N THR A 15 6.85 21.08 57.82
CA THR A 15 7.58 22.24 57.31
C THR A 15 8.42 21.94 56.05
N TRP A 16 8.88 20.69 55.88
CA TRP A 16 9.57 20.24 54.66
C TRP A 16 8.64 20.03 53.44
N GLN A 17 7.42 19.55 53.65
CA GLN A 17 6.45 19.37 52.55
C GLN A 17 5.95 20.70 51.97
N VAL A 18 5.80 21.74 52.80
CA VAL A 18 5.38 23.07 52.32
C VAL A 18 6.51 23.77 51.53
N PHE A 19 7.78 23.60 51.92
CA PHE A 19 8.92 24.23 51.24
C PHE A 19 9.22 23.60 49.86
N GLN A 20 9.01 22.29 49.69
CA GLN A 20 9.14 21.64 48.37
C GLN A 20 8.01 22.04 47.40
N SER A 21 6.81 22.31 47.91
CA SER A 21 5.67 22.72 47.07
C SER A 21 5.79 24.15 46.51
N SER A 22 6.46 25.08 47.21
CA SER A 22 6.64 26.46 46.71
C SER A 22 7.76 26.57 45.66
N GLN A 23 8.84 25.79 45.79
CA GLN A 23 9.94 25.74 44.82
C GLN A 23 9.52 25.11 43.48
N VAL A 24 8.59 24.13 43.50
CA VAL A 24 8.03 23.53 42.28
C VAL A 24 7.07 24.51 41.56
N MET A 25 6.31 25.32 42.30
CA MET A 25 5.39 26.32 41.74
C MET A 25 6.11 27.53 41.11
N GLU A 26 7.24 27.98 41.68
CA GLU A 26 8.05 29.05 41.08
C GLU A 26 8.80 28.59 39.82
N GLY A 27 9.23 27.32 39.75
CA GLY A 27 9.81 26.72 38.56
C GLY A 27 8.80 26.59 37.41
N GLN A 28 7.56 26.18 37.71
CA GLN A 28 6.49 26.04 36.72
C GLN A 28 5.97 27.40 36.19
N MET A 29 5.96 28.45 37.02
CA MET A 29 5.58 29.81 36.57
C MET A 29 6.64 30.51 35.72
N ARG A 30 7.93 30.17 35.85
CA ARG A 30 8.99 30.70 34.97
C ARG A 30 8.96 30.06 33.58
N VAL A 31 8.60 28.79 33.47
CA VAL A 31 8.40 28.11 32.17
C VAL A 31 7.17 28.66 31.45
N LEU A 32 6.08 28.97 32.16
CA LEU A 32 4.90 29.60 31.55
C LEU A 32 5.17 31.02 31.03
N ARG A 33 5.95 31.86 31.73
CA ARG A 33 6.20 33.24 31.28
C ARG A 33 7.16 33.36 30.10
N VAL A 34 8.04 32.39 29.87
CA VAL A 34 8.85 32.30 28.65
C VAL A 34 8.03 31.76 27.47
N ALA A 35 7.07 30.86 27.73
CA ALA A 35 6.15 30.37 26.70
C ALA A 35 5.20 31.46 26.16
N TRP A 36 4.80 32.44 26.99
CA TRP A 36 3.94 33.56 26.56
C TRP A 36 4.67 34.68 25.80
N PHE A 37 6.00 34.76 25.87
CA PHE A 37 6.78 35.71 25.06
C PHE A 37 7.38 35.08 23.79
N LEU A 38 7.43 33.75 23.69
CA LEU A 38 7.67 33.06 22.41
C LEU A 38 6.42 32.92 21.53
N LEU A 39 5.23 33.24 22.05
CA LEU A 39 3.95 33.17 21.32
C LEU A 39 3.58 34.48 20.58
N LEU A 40 4.48 35.46 20.50
CA LEU A 40 4.25 36.75 19.84
C LEU A 40 5.29 37.10 18.76
N VAL A 41 6.18 36.16 18.43
CA VAL A 41 7.05 36.21 17.24
C VAL A 41 6.96 34.90 16.45
N LEU A 42 5.78 34.27 16.44
CA LEU A 42 5.36 33.54 15.25
C LEU A 42 4.88 34.60 14.29
N GLY A 43 5.85 35.13 13.53
CA GLY A 43 5.54 35.83 12.29
C GLY A 43 4.50 34.99 11.56
N SER A 44 3.46 35.68 11.11
CA SER A 44 2.55 35.25 10.07
C SER A 44 3.32 34.41 9.04
N ALA A 45 3.37 33.10 9.28
CA ALA A 45 3.47 32.14 8.20
C ALA A 45 2.17 32.40 7.47
N ASN A 46 2.26 33.24 6.43
CA ASN A 46 1.21 33.35 5.46
C ASN A 46 0.90 31.90 5.11
N ALA A 47 -0.26 31.40 5.53
CA ALA A 47 -0.91 30.38 4.74
C ALA A 47 -0.88 31.01 3.35
N ALA A 48 -0.05 30.45 2.46
CA ALA A 48 -0.08 30.84 1.07
C ALA A 48 -1.54 30.66 0.70
N ASP A 49 -2.25 31.77 0.48
CA ASP A 49 -3.65 31.77 0.15
C ASP A 49 -3.71 30.93 -1.13
N ALA A 50 -4.20 29.70 -1.01
CA ALA A 50 -4.18 28.77 -2.12
C ALA A 50 -4.97 29.46 -3.24
N ALA A 51 -4.30 29.72 -4.36
CA ALA A 51 -4.91 30.44 -5.46
C ALA A 51 -6.25 29.78 -5.79
N ALA A 52 -7.30 30.59 -5.94
CA ALA A 52 -8.65 30.08 -6.19
C ALA A 52 -8.60 29.10 -7.38
N PRO A 53 -9.24 27.93 -7.28
CA PRO A 53 -9.13 26.90 -8.30
C PRO A 53 -9.62 27.42 -9.65
N LEU A 54 -8.88 27.09 -10.71
CA LEU A 54 -9.32 27.30 -12.08
C LEU A 54 -10.46 26.33 -12.38
N THR A 55 -11.53 26.81 -12.99
CA THR A 55 -12.69 25.97 -13.32
C THR A 55 -12.75 25.73 -14.82
N PHE A 56 -12.81 24.46 -15.24
CA PHE A 56 -13.01 24.05 -16.63
C PHE A 56 -14.34 23.28 -16.78
N PRO A 57 -15.24 23.65 -17.69
CA PRO A 57 -15.24 24.91 -18.45
C PRO A 57 -15.55 26.10 -17.52
N GLY A 58 -14.91 27.25 -17.79
CA GLY A 58 -15.07 28.45 -16.98
C GLY A 58 -14.56 29.71 -17.67
N ALA A 59 -14.03 30.67 -16.92
CA ALA A 59 -13.41 31.87 -17.48
C ALA A 59 -12.08 31.53 -18.20
N ALA A 60 -11.65 32.37 -19.13
CA ALA A 60 -10.34 32.23 -19.77
C ALA A 60 -9.23 32.18 -18.69
N PRO A 61 -8.25 31.26 -18.79
CA PRO A 61 -7.91 30.42 -19.94
C PRO A 61 -8.70 29.10 -20.08
N CYS A 62 -9.62 28.80 -19.15
CA CYS A 62 -10.33 27.52 -19.05
C CYS A 62 -11.70 27.50 -19.76
N ASN A 63 -11.89 28.34 -20.78
CA ASN A 63 -13.17 28.53 -21.46
C ASN A 63 -13.32 27.73 -22.77
N THR A 64 -12.31 26.93 -23.16
CA THR A 64 -12.31 26.20 -24.44
C THR A 64 -12.09 24.70 -24.26
N THR A 65 -10.89 24.29 -23.86
CA THR A 65 -10.47 22.89 -23.71
C THR A 65 -9.80 22.68 -22.36
N LEU A 66 -9.76 21.44 -21.89
CA LEU A 66 -9.02 21.09 -20.69
C LEU A 66 -7.52 21.37 -20.91
N GLN A 67 -7.00 21.07 -22.10
CA GLN A 67 -5.61 21.38 -22.46
C GLN A 67 -5.31 22.89 -22.44
N ALA A 68 -6.25 23.75 -22.86
CA ALA A 68 -6.07 25.20 -22.79
C ALA A 68 -6.02 25.69 -21.33
N CYS A 69 -6.88 25.14 -20.48
CA CYS A 69 -6.85 25.40 -19.04
C CYS A 69 -5.50 25.01 -18.43
N ILE A 70 -5.00 23.81 -18.72
CA ILE A 70 -3.68 23.31 -18.27
C ILE A 70 -2.55 24.20 -18.78
N THR A 71 -2.60 24.61 -20.05
CA THR A 71 -1.59 25.49 -20.64
C THR A 71 -1.54 26.83 -19.91
N GLY A 72 -2.71 27.43 -19.63
CA GLY A 72 -2.83 28.73 -18.98
C GLY A 72 -2.68 28.74 -17.46
N ALA A 73 -2.78 27.57 -16.80
CA ALA A 73 -2.56 27.43 -15.36
C ALA A 73 -1.09 27.66 -14.98
N SER A 74 -0.86 28.20 -13.78
CA SER A 74 0.45 28.30 -13.15
C SER A 74 0.83 26.97 -12.47
N ALA A 75 2.12 26.72 -12.30
CA ALA A 75 2.56 25.55 -11.53
C ALA A 75 2.08 25.67 -10.07
N GLY A 76 1.48 24.60 -9.55
CA GLY A 76 0.84 24.54 -8.24
C GLY A 76 -0.67 24.81 -8.24
N ASP A 77 -1.25 25.23 -9.37
CA ASP A 77 -2.69 25.49 -9.44
C ASP A 77 -3.53 24.21 -9.34
N THR A 78 -4.76 24.39 -8.86
CA THR A 78 -5.81 23.36 -8.94
C THR A 78 -6.77 23.68 -10.07
N ILE A 79 -7.03 22.70 -10.94
CA ILE A 79 -8.04 22.73 -12.00
C ILE A 79 -9.23 21.86 -11.55
N GLN A 80 -10.39 22.49 -11.38
CA GLN A 80 -11.67 21.85 -11.10
C GLN A 80 -12.47 21.65 -12.39
N ILE A 81 -12.83 20.40 -12.69
CA ILE A 81 -13.65 20.05 -13.85
C ILE A 81 -15.13 20.12 -13.47
N ALA A 82 -15.81 21.16 -13.95
CA ALA A 82 -17.22 21.48 -13.70
C ALA A 82 -18.13 21.11 -14.89
N THR A 83 -17.96 19.91 -15.43
CA THR A 83 -18.82 19.37 -16.48
C THR A 83 -19.04 17.88 -16.30
N ASN A 84 -20.25 17.42 -16.61
CA ASN A 84 -20.58 15.99 -16.75
C ASN A 84 -20.61 15.56 -18.23
N GLY A 85 -20.39 16.50 -19.15
CA GLY A 85 -20.24 16.18 -20.58
C GLY A 85 -18.92 15.45 -20.82
N PRO A 86 -18.87 14.52 -21.80
CA PRO A 86 -17.65 13.80 -22.11
C PRO A 86 -16.56 14.75 -22.62
N ILE A 87 -15.37 14.66 -22.03
CA ILE A 87 -14.18 15.39 -22.46
C ILE A 87 -13.37 14.48 -23.38
N ALA A 88 -13.50 14.67 -24.69
CA ALA A 88 -12.77 13.89 -25.70
C ALA A 88 -11.38 14.52 -25.98
N GLU A 89 -10.52 14.53 -24.96
CA GLU A 89 -9.17 15.10 -25.03
C GLU A 89 -8.17 14.14 -24.39
N SER A 90 -6.91 14.19 -24.85
CA SER A 90 -5.79 13.51 -24.19
C SER A 90 -4.79 14.54 -23.65
N PRO A 91 -5.04 15.14 -22.47
CA PRO A 91 -4.26 16.25 -21.96
C PRO A 91 -2.82 15.87 -21.60
N ASN A 92 -1.88 16.74 -22.00
CA ASN A 92 -0.50 16.78 -21.52
C ASN A 92 -0.38 17.77 -20.35
N VAL A 93 0.18 17.28 -19.24
CA VAL A 93 0.39 18.00 -17.98
C VAL A 93 1.89 18.03 -17.69
N PRO A 94 2.61 19.11 -18.08
CA PRO A 94 4.08 19.17 -18.03
C PRO A 94 4.63 19.90 -16.79
N LYS A 95 3.78 20.18 -15.79
CA LYS A 95 4.08 21.04 -14.63
C LYS A 95 3.20 20.66 -13.46
N SER A 96 3.60 21.06 -12.25
CA SER A 96 2.85 20.75 -11.03
C SER A 96 1.42 21.27 -11.12
N LEU A 97 0.43 20.39 -11.00
CA LEU A 97 -1.00 20.72 -11.06
C LEU A 97 -1.81 19.68 -10.29
N THR A 98 -2.91 20.11 -9.70
CA THR A 98 -3.97 19.20 -9.22
C THR A 98 -5.17 19.26 -10.15
N ILE A 99 -5.63 18.13 -10.66
CA ILE A 99 -6.80 18.01 -11.53
C ILE A 99 -7.84 17.14 -10.85
N GLN A 100 -9.03 17.70 -10.61
CA GLN A 100 -10.10 17.06 -9.86
C GLN A 100 -11.49 17.54 -10.32
N PRO A 101 -12.59 16.87 -9.94
CA PRO A 101 -13.93 17.41 -10.15
C PRO A 101 -14.18 18.70 -9.38
N ALA A 102 -15.01 19.58 -9.95
CA ALA A 102 -15.71 20.59 -9.17
C ALA A 102 -16.79 19.93 -8.32
N ALA A 103 -17.19 20.58 -7.22
CA ALA A 103 -18.23 20.06 -6.34
C ALA A 103 -19.54 19.79 -7.10
N GLY A 104 -20.08 18.57 -6.96
CA GLY A 104 -21.33 18.15 -7.62
C GLY A 104 -21.18 17.65 -9.06
N PHE A 105 -19.96 17.57 -9.58
CA PHE A 105 -19.68 17.03 -10.91
C PHE A 105 -19.00 15.66 -10.86
N VAL A 106 -19.27 14.84 -11.87
CA VAL A 106 -18.69 13.51 -12.08
C VAL A 106 -18.15 13.48 -13.52
N PRO A 107 -17.00 14.12 -13.77
CA PRO A 107 -16.46 14.27 -15.11
C PRO A 107 -15.99 12.94 -15.70
N VAL A 108 -16.19 12.79 -17.01
CA VAL A 108 -15.72 11.67 -17.82
C VAL A 108 -14.74 12.17 -18.86
N VAL A 109 -13.49 11.70 -18.81
CA VAL A 109 -12.46 11.98 -19.81
C VAL A 109 -12.34 10.78 -20.75
N ASN A 110 -12.75 10.97 -22.01
CA ASN A 110 -12.61 10.00 -23.09
C ASN A 110 -11.28 10.22 -23.82
N GLY A 111 -10.19 9.91 -23.14
CA GLY A 111 -8.82 10.08 -23.61
C GLY A 111 -7.81 9.81 -22.51
N SER A 112 -6.54 10.08 -22.80
CA SER A 112 -5.42 9.73 -21.91
C SER A 112 -4.78 10.95 -21.27
N PHE A 113 -4.40 10.84 -20.00
CA PHE A 113 -3.56 11.83 -19.33
C PHE A 113 -2.08 11.51 -19.51
N PHE A 114 -1.29 12.50 -19.91
CA PHE A 114 0.17 12.39 -20.01
C PHE A 114 0.82 13.37 -19.04
N LEU A 115 1.37 12.84 -17.95
CA LEU A 115 1.97 13.59 -16.85
C LEU A 115 3.50 13.55 -17.02
N SER A 116 4.15 14.72 -16.99
CA SER A 116 5.59 14.81 -17.22
C SER A 116 6.24 15.99 -16.51
N SER A 117 7.56 15.95 -16.37
CA SER A 117 8.42 17.00 -15.81
C SER A 117 9.61 17.20 -16.74
N THR A 118 9.85 18.39 -17.28
CA THR A 118 11.05 18.64 -18.13
C THR A 118 11.70 19.95 -17.72
N GLY A 119 13.01 19.90 -17.45
CA GLY A 119 13.79 21.06 -16.99
C GLY A 119 13.50 21.54 -15.56
N THR A 120 12.29 21.30 -15.05
CA THR A 120 11.87 21.62 -13.68
C THR A 120 11.10 20.44 -13.07
N PRO A 121 11.29 20.13 -11.77
CA PRO A 121 10.50 19.11 -11.10
C PRO A 121 9.01 19.41 -11.17
N ALA A 122 8.18 18.37 -11.21
CA ALA A 122 6.73 18.50 -11.19
C ALA A 122 6.08 17.57 -10.15
N ASP A 123 5.02 18.06 -9.53
CA ASP A 123 4.15 17.33 -8.61
C ASP A 123 2.71 17.39 -9.14
N ILE A 124 2.22 16.27 -9.66
CA ILE A 124 1.00 16.21 -10.46
C ILE A 124 0.00 15.25 -9.84
N THR A 125 -1.18 15.76 -9.51
CA THR A 125 -2.29 14.97 -8.98
C THR A 125 -3.43 14.88 -10.00
N VAL A 126 -3.90 13.68 -10.29
CA VAL A 126 -5.13 13.39 -11.05
C VAL A 126 -6.03 12.54 -10.17
N GLN A 127 -7.18 13.08 -9.77
CA GLN A 127 -8.00 12.42 -8.76
C GLN A 127 -9.51 12.49 -8.97
N ASN A 128 -10.22 11.47 -8.51
CA ASN A 128 -11.68 11.38 -8.48
C ASN A 128 -12.36 11.54 -9.85
N LEU A 129 -11.68 11.15 -10.94
CA LEU A 129 -12.21 11.23 -12.30
C LEU A 129 -12.68 9.85 -12.80
N THR A 130 -13.57 9.85 -13.79
CA THR A 130 -13.75 8.70 -14.68
C THR A 130 -12.91 8.92 -15.94
N ILE A 131 -12.04 7.98 -16.27
CA ILE A 131 -11.08 8.08 -17.37
C ILE A 131 -11.23 6.85 -18.27
N ASN A 132 -11.65 7.06 -19.51
CA ASN A 132 -11.72 6.03 -20.54
C ASN A 132 -10.47 6.12 -21.42
N GLY A 133 -9.34 5.67 -20.88
CA GLY A 133 -8.01 5.80 -21.48
C GLY A 133 -6.91 5.46 -20.49
N THR A 134 -5.69 5.88 -20.81
CA THR A 134 -4.49 5.66 -19.98
C THR A 134 -4.18 6.89 -19.14
N VAL A 135 -3.68 6.69 -17.93
CA VAL A 135 -2.94 7.72 -17.18
C VAL A 135 -1.47 7.33 -17.20
N ARG A 136 -0.64 8.15 -17.84
CA ARG A 136 0.79 7.88 -18.01
C ARG A 136 1.63 8.95 -17.35
N GLY A 137 2.47 8.57 -16.39
CA GLY A 137 3.51 9.43 -15.80
C GLY A 137 4.89 9.07 -16.34
N SER A 138 5.60 10.03 -16.91
CA SER A 138 6.99 9.84 -17.34
C SER A 138 7.80 11.11 -17.10
N PRO A 139 8.89 11.07 -16.32
CA PRO A 139 9.78 12.20 -16.18
C PRO A 139 10.48 12.46 -17.52
N GLY A 140 10.77 13.72 -17.79
CA GLY A 140 11.84 14.16 -18.68
C GLY A 140 13.12 14.29 -17.85
N THR A 141 13.88 15.36 -18.03
CA THR A 141 15.18 15.57 -17.36
C THR A 141 15.09 16.05 -15.90
N ALA A 142 13.91 16.02 -15.28
CA ALA A 142 13.69 16.53 -13.92
C ALA A 142 12.74 15.59 -13.15
N ASP A 143 12.81 15.61 -11.83
CA ASP A 143 12.05 14.69 -10.98
C ASP A 143 10.53 14.83 -11.18
N LEU A 144 9.82 13.71 -11.07
CA LEU A 144 8.37 13.65 -11.23
C LEU A 144 7.72 12.98 -10.01
N SER A 145 6.82 13.70 -9.34
CA SER A 145 5.87 13.12 -8.39
C SER A 145 4.49 13.01 -9.05
N VAL A 146 3.91 11.82 -9.05
CA VAL A 146 2.57 11.57 -9.61
C VAL A 146 1.64 10.96 -8.57
N HIS A 147 0.46 11.54 -8.43
CA HIS A 147 -0.60 11.06 -7.55
C HIS A 147 -1.83 10.73 -8.40
N ILE A 148 -2.13 9.44 -8.57
CA ILE A 148 -3.27 8.93 -9.33
C ILE A 148 -4.23 8.34 -8.30
N LEU A 149 -5.22 9.13 -7.89
CA LEU A 149 -6.00 8.87 -6.67
C LEU A 149 -7.49 8.69 -6.95
N ASN A 150 -8.08 7.59 -6.49
CA ASN A 150 -9.53 7.39 -6.46
C ASN A 150 -10.22 7.55 -7.83
N ASN A 151 -9.52 7.24 -8.93
CA ASN A 151 -10.08 7.32 -10.26
C ASN A 151 -10.79 6.02 -10.63
N THR A 152 -11.78 6.11 -11.51
CA THR A 152 -12.30 4.96 -12.26
C THR A 152 -11.66 4.99 -13.65
N ILE A 153 -10.79 4.03 -13.94
CA ILE A 153 -10.01 3.98 -15.17
C ILE A 153 -10.41 2.73 -15.95
N SER A 154 -10.84 2.92 -17.19
CA SER A 154 -11.26 1.83 -18.07
C SER A 154 -10.56 1.94 -19.41
N ILE A 155 -9.98 0.85 -19.87
CA ILE A 155 -9.33 0.79 -21.19
C ILE A 155 -9.62 -0.55 -21.85
N SER A 156 -9.84 -0.50 -23.17
CA SER A 156 -10.12 -1.70 -23.97
C SER A 156 -9.36 -1.69 -25.29
N GLY A 157 -8.93 -2.85 -25.76
CA GLY A 157 -8.22 -3.03 -27.02
C GLY A 157 -6.78 -3.53 -26.86
N GLY A 158 -6.15 -3.93 -27.97
CA GLY A 158 -4.80 -4.49 -27.95
C GLY A 158 -3.75 -3.49 -27.44
N PHE A 159 -2.77 -3.96 -26.65
CA PHE A 159 -1.67 -3.15 -26.11
C PHE A 159 -2.10 -2.06 -25.10
N SER A 160 -3.06 -2.38 -24.23
CA SER A 160 -3.60 -1.43 -23.25
C SER A 160 -2.89 -1.48 -21.90
N VAL A 161 -2.49 -0.32 -21.39
CA VAL A 161 -2.11 -0.11 -19.98
C VAL A 161 -2.98 1.00 -19.41
N ALA A 162 -3.64 0.74 -18.28
CA ALA A 162 -4.51 1.75 -17.66
C ALA A 162 -3.71 2.80 -16.90
N ILE A 163 -2.73 2.35 -16.11
CA ILE A 163 -1.80 3.22 -15.38
C ILE A 163 -0.36 2.81 -15.70
N ASP A 164 0.39 3.71 -16.33
CA ASP A 164 1.81 3.53 -16.65
C ASP A 164 2.61 4.64 -15.99
N VAL A 165 3.38 4.30 -14.95
CA VAL A 165 4.38 5.21 -14.41
C VAL A 165 5.75 4.64 -14.71
N SER A 166 6.51 5.31 -15.58
CA SER A 166 7.78 4.81 -16.11
C SER A 166 8.86 5.89 -16.09
N SER A 167 10.08 5.61 -15.64
CA SER A 167 11.22 6.56 -15.72
C SER A 167 12.01 6.52 -17.05
N GLY A 168 11.41 6.04 -18.16
CA GLY A 168 11.98 6.10 -19.51
C GLY A 168 13.12 5.09 -19.79
N THR A 169 13.56 4.97 -21.06
CA THR A 169 14.57 3.97 -21.49
C THR A 169 15.89 4.54 -22.03
N PHE A 170 15.98 5.85 -22.29
CA PHE A 170 17.21 6.54 -22.72
C PHE A 170 17.52 7.83 -21.92
N PRO A 171 18.55 7.81 -21.05
CA PRO A 171 18.85 8.88 -20.09
C PRO A 171 19.30 10.22 -20.69
N PRO A 172 19.36 11.30 -19.90
CA PRO A 172 19.02 11.34 -18.46
C PRO A 172 17.53 11.61 -18.19
N TYR A 173 16.95 10.87 -17.24
CA TYR A 173 15.62 11.16 -16.72
C TYR A 173 15.71 11.66 -15.27
N GLY A 174 14.62 12.21 -14.75
CA GLY A 174 14.48 12.49 -13.33
C GLY A 174 14.03 11.26 -12.53
N ASN A 175 14.22 11.33 -11.22
CA ASN A 175 13.68 10.33 -10.31
C ASN A 175 12.14 10.39 -10.30
N VAL A 176 11.50 9.28 -9.94
CA VAL A 176 10.04 9.19 -9.89
C VAL A 176 9.54 8.80 -8.51
N THR A 177 8.57 9.55 -8.01
CA THR A 177 7.74 9.15 -6.88
C THR A 177 6.32 8.98 -7.38
N SER A 178 5.70 7.84 -7.08
CA SER A 178 4.34 7.56 -7.52
C SER A 178 3.46 7.05 -6.41
N GLU A 179 2.26 7.61 -6.33
CA GLU A 179 1.18 7.15 -5.47
C GLU A 179 -0.02 6.80 -6.36
N ILE A 180 -0.29 5.51 -6.48
CA ILE A 180 -1.40 4.93 -7.22
C ILE A 180 -2.34 4.33 -6.18
N ARG A 181 -3.34 5.12 -5.75
CA ARG A 181 -4.16 4.78 -4.59
C ARG A 181 -5.65 4.83 -4.85
N GLY A 182 -6.39 3.83 -4.37
CA GLY A 182 -7.85 3.85 -4.35
C GLY A 182 -8.51 3.76 -5.73
N ASN A 183 -7.76 3.45 -6.79
CA ASN A 183 -8.31 3.43 -8.14
C ASN A 183 -9.11 2.15 -8.39
N THR A 184 -10.18 2.28 -9.16
CA THR A 184 -10.86 1.14 -9.80
C THR A 184 -10.38 1.08 -11.25
N VAL A 185 -9.67 0.01 -11.59
CA VAL A 185 -9.03 -0.20 -12.90
C VAL A 185 -9.67 -1.39 -13.59
N THR A 186 -10.18 -1.17 -14.79
CA THR A 186 -10.71 -2.23 -15.66
C THR A 186 -9.97 -2.22 -16.99
N VAL A 187 -9.33 -3.34 -17.31
CA VAL A 187 -8.69 -3.56 -18.61
C VAL A 187 -9.40 -4.70 -19.32
N THR A 188 -9.75 -4.48 -20.59
CA THR A 188 -10.38 -5.51 -21.43
C THR A 188 -9.69 -5.65 -22.79
N GLY A 189 -9.03 -6.77 -23.02
CA GLY A 189 -8.52 -7.15 -24.34
C GLY A 189 -7.11 -6.65 -24.68
N GLY A 190 -6.22 -6.54 -23.70
CA GLY A 190 -4.81 -6.23 -23.88
C GLY A 190 -4.01 -7.41 -24.44
N GLY A 191 -4.00 -7.59 -25.76
CA GLY A 191 -3.07 -8.56 -26.39
C GLY A 191 -1.58 -8.28 -26.06
N GLN A 192 -0.72 -9.27 -26.31
CA GLN A 192 0.75 -9.21 -26.22
C GLN A 192 1.30 -7.82 -26.62
N GLY A 193 1.92 -7.11 -25.66
CA GLY A 193 2.78 -5.95 -25.92
C GLY A 193 3.84 -6.23 -27.00
N ASN A 194 4.27 -5.24 -27.79
CA ASN A 194 5.42 -5.44 -28.67
C ASN A 194 6.65 -5.68 -27.76
N GLN A 195 7.21 -6.89 -27.83
CA GLN A 195 8.24 -7.41 -26.92
C GLN A 195 9.49 -6.52 -26.80
N CYS A 196 9.67 -5.55 -27.70
CA CYS A 196 10.86 -4.72 -27.80
C CYS A 196 11.03 -3.64 -26.71
N ILE A 197 10.10 -3.47 -25.77
CA ILE A 197 10.30 -2.55 -24.61
C ILE A 197 10.07 -3.26 -23.25
N GLY A 198 9.89 -4.58 -23.23
CA GLY A 198 9.70 -5.33 -21.99
C GLY A 198 8.37 -5.10 -21.26
N ILE A 199 7.60 -4.06 -21.60
CA ILE A 199 6.24 -3.83 -21.08
C ILE A 199 5.29 -4.80 -21.79
N LEU A 200 4.97 -5.90 -21.12
CA LEU A 200 3.85 -6.77 -21.48
C LEU A 200 2.55 -6.03 -21.07
N GLY A 201 1.41 -6.30 -21.70
CA GLY A 201 0.19 -5.52 -21.44
C GLY A 201 -0.20 -5.63 -19.96
N ASN A 202 -0.11 -4.55 -19.18
CA ASN A 202 -0.34 -4.55 -17.73
C ASN A 202 -1.55 -3.68 -17.38
N ALA A 203 -2.26 -3.97 -16.30
CA ALA A 203 -3.27 -3.01 -15.84
C ALA A 203 -2.62 -1.80 -15.14
N ILE A 204 -1.67 -2.05 -14.23
CA ILE A 204 -0.85 -1.03 -13.57
C ILE A 204 0.61 -1.43 -13.69
N ILE A 205 1.49 -0.52 -14.12
CA ILE A 205 2.94 -0.73 -14.13
C ILE A 205 3.67 0.45 -13.48
N ALA A 206 4.63 0.11 -12.61
CA ALA A 206 5.69 0.98 -12.15
C ALA A 206 7.02 0.46 -12.69
N LEU A 207 7.56 1.12 -13.72
CA LEU A 207 8.76 0.72 -14.43
C LEU A 207 9.90 1.71 -14.17
N ASN A 208 10.95 1.26 -13.52
CA ASN A 208 12.14 2.06 -13.34
C ASN A 208 13.18 1.74 -14.43
N GLY A 209 13.63 2.80 -15.09
CA GLY A 209 14.64 2.81 -16.13
C GLY A 209 16.08 2.84 -15.61
N PRO A 210 17.06 2.85 -16.52
CA PRO A 210 18.47 2.70 -16.20
C PRO A 210 19.06 3.94 -15.51
N GLY A 211 19.58 3.76 -14.29
CA GLY A 211 20.35 4.77 -13.55
C GLY A 211 19.52 5.71 -12.68
N GLU A 212 18.21 5.48 -12.56
CA GLU A 212 17.27 6.35 -11.85
C GLU A 212 16.76 5.71 -10.55
N ALA A 213 16.29 6.54 -9.61
CA ALA A 213 15.57 6.07 -8.42
C ALA A 213 14.05 6.22 -8.60
N MET A 214 13.32 5.21 -8.18
CA MET A 214 11.85 5.21 -8.16
C MET A 214 11.30 4.77 -6.81
N THR A 215 10.26 5.46 -6.34
CA THR A 215 9.36 4.97 -5.29
C THR A 215 7.96 4.77 -5.88
N ALA A 216 7.35 3.61 -5.62
CA ALA A 216 6.04 3.25 -6.13
C ALA A 216 5.13 2.71 -5.02
N ASP A 217 4.14 3.51 -4.65
CA ASP A 217 3.06 3.14 -3.73
C ASP A 217 1.82 2.76 -4.52
N ILE A 218 1.53 1.46 -4.64
CA ILE A 218 0.35 0.92 -5.30
C ILE A 218 -0.57 0.35 -4.22
N ILE A 219 -1.49 1.19 -3.73
CA ILE A 219 -2.20 0.93 -2.47
C ILE A 219 -3.72 0.97 -2.66
N GLY A 220 -4.43 -0.08 -2.23
CA GLY A 220 -5.88 -0.03 -2.15
C GLY A 220 -6.57 0.09 -3.51
N ASN A 221 -6.01 -0.49 -4.58
CA ASN A 221 -6.63 -0.47 -5.90
C ASN A 221 -7.50 -1.71 -6.10
N ARG A 222 -8.59 -1.55 -6.87
CA ARG A 222 -9.43 -2.63 -7.36
C ARG A 222 -9.15 -2.84 -8.84
N VAL A 223 -8.52 -3.94 -9.19
CA VAL A 223 -8.02 -4.21 -10.54
C VAL A 223 -8.72 -5.43 -11.13
N ASP A 224 -9.42 -5.22 -12.24
CA ASP A 224 -9.96 -6.27 -13.10
C ASP A 224 -9.24 -6.25 -14.45
N ALA A 225 -8.34 -7.22 -14.66
CA ALA A 225 -7.31 -7.17 -15.70
C ALA A 225 -7.52 -8.25 -16.78
N THR A 226 -8.64 -8.21 -17.48
CA THR A 226 -8.94 -9.23 -18.50
C THR A 226 -8.11 -9.07 -19.77
N GLY A 227 -7.32 -10.12 -20.08
CA GLY A 227 -6.38 -10.10 -21.19
C GLY A 227 -5.25 -9.12 -20.92
N THR A 228 -4.50 -9.33 -19.85
CA THR A 228 -3.24 -8.65 -19.54
C THR A 228 -2.21 -9.70 -19.13
N ASN A 229 -0.94 -9.40 -19.34
CA ASN A 229 0.15 -10.17 -18.76
C ASN A 229 0.13 -10.05 -17.25
N ASP A 230 0.18 -8.81 -16.75
CA ASP A 230 0.15 -8.55 -15.33
C ASP A 230 -1.03 -7.69 -14.92
N GLY A 231 -1.54 -7.93 -13.72
CA GLY A 231 -2.48 -7.00 -13.09
C GLY A 231 -1.72 -5.77 -12.60
N ILE A 232 -0.73 -6.01 -11.75
CA ILE A 232 0.18 -5.00 -11.21
C ILE A 232 1.61 -5.48 -11.41
N GLU A 233 2.46 -4.65 -12.01
CA GLU A 233 3.88 -4.94 -12.17
C GLU A 233 4.74 -3.82 -11.53
N CYS A 234 5.70 -4.23 -10.70
CA CYS A 234 6.83 -3.39 -10.30
C CYS A 234 8.10 -3.96 -10.92
N ARG A 235 8.77 -3.16 -11.76
CA ARG A 235 9.92 -3.65 -12.53
C ARG A 235 11.08 -2.67 -12.56
N ASN A 236 12.28 -3.18 -12.31
CA ASN A 236 13.52 -2.55 -12.76
C ASN A 236 13.92 -3.16 -14.10
N PHE A 237 14.05 -2.33 -15.13
CA PHE A 237 14.39 -2.77 -16.48
C PHE A 237 15.68 -2.13 -16.98
N GLN A 238 16.45 -2.91 -17.74
CA GLN A 238 17.77 -2.58 -18.31
C GLN A 238 18.91 -2.54 -17.28
N GLN A 239 20.00 -3.24 -17.64
CA GLN A 239 21.14 -3.60 -16.78
C GLN A 239 22.07 -2.41 -16.49
N ALA A 240 21.55 -1.34 -15.88
CA ALA A 240 22.35 -0.18 -15.51
C ALA A 240 22.66 -0.18 -14.00
N PRO A 241 23.90 0.17 -13.60
CA PRO A 241 24.21 0.40 -12.20
C PRO A 241 23.36 1.54 -11.63
N ASN A 242 23.03 1.45 -10.35
CA ASN A 242 22.36 2.48 -9.54
C ASN A 242 20.85 2.65 -9.76
N SER A 243 20.19 1.85 -10.60
CA SER A 243 18.72 1.85 -10.68
C SER A 243 18.13 1.26 -9.39
N THR A 244 17.41 2.05 -8.59
CA THR A 244 16.77 1.59 -7.36
C THR A 244 15.26 1.74 -7.42
N LEU A 245 14.52 0.72 -7.00
CA LEU A 245 13.06 0.78 -6.88
C LEU A 245 12.63 0.34 -5.48
N ASP A 246 11.95 1.23 -4.76
CA ASP A 246 11.18 0.88 -3.56
C ASP A 246 9.71 0.77 -3.96
N CYS A 247 9.14 -0.43 -3.86
CA CYS A 247 7.77 -0.69 -4.30
C CYS A 247 6.92 -1.30 -3.18
N ARG A 248 5.81 -0.63 -2.87
CA ARG A 248 4.79 -1.09 -1.93
C ARG A 248 3.52 -1.43 -2.68
N ILE A 249 3.14 -2.70 -2.69
CA ILE A 249 1.90 -3.21 -3.28
C ILE A 249 1.02 -3.70 -2.14
N ILE A 250 0.09 -2.87 -1.69
CA ILE A 250 -0.63 -3.07 -0.43
C ILE A 250 -2.14 -2.96 -0.59
N ASN A 251 -2.92 -3.82 0.08
CA ASN A 251 -4.39 -3.74 0.12
C ASN A 251 -5.07 -3.76 -1.26
N ASN A 252 -4.43 -4.29 -2.30
CA ASN A 252 -5.05 -4.36 -3.62
C ASN A 252 -5.91 -5.62 -3.75
N LEU A 253 -7.01 -5.49 -4.49
CA LEU A 253 -7.74 -6.62 -5.04
C LEU A 253 -7.39 -6.74 -6.53
N VAL A 254 -6.84 -7.88 -6.94
CA VAL A 254 -6.51 -8.14 -8.35
C VAL A 254 -7.18 -9.42 -8.83
N THR A 255 -7.99 -9.29 -9.88
CA THR A 255 -8.80 -10.36 -10.45
C THR A 255 -8.80 -10.34 -11.98
N GLY A 256 -9.16 -11.46 -12.60
CA GLY A 256 -9.40 -11.53 -14.04
C GLY A 256 -8.14 -11.51 -14.91
N GLN A 257 -6.94 -11.45 -14.34
CA GLN A 257 -5.67 -11.56 -15.09
C GLN A 257 -5.63 -12.89 -15.82
N LEU A 258 -5.43 -12.88 -17.14
CA LEU A 258 -5.42 -14.07 -18.00
C LEU A 258 -4.32 -14.03 -19.07
N SER A 259 -3.61 -15.16 -19.17
CA SER A 259 -2.82 -15.73 -20.28
C SER A 259 -2.09 -14.81 -21.24
N GLU A 260 -0.94 -14.27 -20.85
CA GLU A 260 0.05 -13.75 -21.80
C GLU A 260 1.48 -14.25 -21.45
N ALA A 261 2.39 -14.32 -22.43
CA ALA A 261 3.71 -14.95 -22.32
C ALA A 261 4.69 -14.27 -21.35
N GLY A 262 5.69 -14.99 -20.84
CA GLY A 262 6.88 -14.38 -20.22
C GLY A 262 6.80 -14.13 -18.71
N PHE A 263 6.06 -14.98 -17.98
CA PHE A 263 5.81 -14.94 -16.53
C PHE A 263 4.64 -14.03 -16.10
N PRO A 264 3.41 -14.31 -16.58
CA PRO A 264 2.23 -13.52 -16.21
C PRO A 264 1.84 -13.74 -14.75
N GLY A 265 1.40 -12.68 -14.08
CA GLY A 265 0.84 -12.77 -12.74
C GLY A 265 -0.06 -11.58 -12.41
N ALA A 266 -1.04 -11.81 -11.56
CA ALA A 266 -1.85 -10.72 -11.05
C ALA A 266 -1.00 -9.67 -10.29
N ILE A 267 0.04 -10.09 -9.58
CA ILE A 267 1.07 -9.18 -9.06
C ILE A 267 2.45 -9.75 -9.43
N VAL A 268 3.27 -8.96 -10.12
CA VAL A 268 4.63 -9.34 -10.51
C VAL A 268 5.64 -8.31 -10.02
N VAL A 269 6.74 -8.81 -9.48
CA VAL A 269 7.91 -8.02 -9.11
C VAL A 269 9.11 -8.62 -9.83
N SER A 270 9.70 -7.86 -10.76
CA SER A 270 10.74 -8.35 -11.64
C SER A 270 11.94 -7.40 -11.72
N ALA A 271 13.16 -7.94 -11.75
CA ALA A 271 14.37 -7.12 -11.83
C ALA A 271 15.39 -7.70 -12.84
N ASP A 272 15.92 -6.82 -13.69
CA ASP A 272 16.97 -7.11 -14.66
C ASP A 272 18.26 -6.32 -14.33
N GLY A 273 19.41 -7.02 -14.21
CA GLY A 273 20.79 -6.51 -14.08
C GLY A 273 21.11 -5.33 -13.15
N PHE A 274 22.00 -5.54 -12.17
CA PHE A 274 22.52 -4.53 -11.20
C PHE A 274 21.50 -3.61 -10.51
N SER A 275 20.20 -3.93 -10.59
CA SER A 275 19.12 -3.03 -10.20
C SER A 275 18.37 -3.58 -8.98
N PRO A 276 18.69 -3.15 -7.74
CA PRO A 276 18.00 -3.61 -6.55
C PRO A 276 16.54 -3.14 -6.48
N ILE A 277 15.64 -4.04 -6.12
CA ILE A 277 14.28 -3.73 -5.69
C ILE A 277 14.14 -4.02 -4.19
N THR A 278 13.60 -3.06 -3.45
CA THR A 278 13.03 -3.31 -2.12
C THR A 278 11.52 -3.40 -2.27
N VAL A 279 10.90 -4.46 -1.77
CA VAL A 279 9.46 -4.69 -2.00
C VAL A 279 8.67 -5.05 -0.75
N GLN A 280 7.46 -4.52 -0.66
CA GLN A 280 6.43 -4.94 0.28
C GLN A 280 5.18 -5.35 -0.50
N VAL A 281 4.93 -6.67 -0.63
CA VAL A 281 3.68 -7.20 -1.19
C VAL A 281 2.83 -7.68 -0.02
N VAL A 282 1.99 -6.80 0.50
CA VAL A 282 1.34 -7.00 1.81
C VAL A 282 -0.17 -6.85 1.73
N ASN A 283 -0.91 -7.75 2.39
CA ASN A 283 -2.36 -7.61 2.56
C ASN A 283 -3.13 -7.48 1.23
N ASN A 284 -2.70 -8.13 0.16
CA ASN A 284 -3.44 -8.15 -1.10
C ASN A 284 -4.38 -9.36 -1.17
N THR A 285 -5.49 -9.22 -1.90
CA THR A 285 -6.32 -10.35 -2.31
C THR A 285 -6.15 -10.55 -3.81
N VAL A 286 -5.68 -11.72 -4.20
CA VAL A 286 -5.37 -12.07 -5.58
C VAL A 286 -6.16 -13.31 -5.92
N ALA A 287 -7.19 -13.18 -6.77
CA ALA A 287 -8.12 -14.27 -7.00
C ALA A 287 -8.67 -14.39 -8.42
N ASN A 288 -8.93 -15.63 -8.85
CA ASN A 288 -9.50 -15.95 -10.16
C ASN A 288 -8.64 -15.38 -11.31
N ASN A 289 -7.34 -15.64 -11.25
CA ASN A 289 -6.36 -15.21 -12.23
C ASN A 289 -5.72 -16.43 -12.93
N GLN A 290 -4.86 -16.20 -13.90
CA GLN A 290 -3.95 -17.23 -14.38
C GLN A 290 -2.75 -17.39 -13.47
N GLY A 291 -2.00 -16.31 -13.23
CA GLY A 291 -0.94 -16.25 -12.25
C GLY A 291 -1.36 -15.47 -11.02
N GLY A 292 -0.90 -15.87 -9.84
CA GLY A 292 -1.08 -15.15 -8.59
C GLY A 292 0.00 -14.10 -8.39
N ILE A 293 0.89 -14.33 -7.43
CA ILE A 293 2.00 -13.43 -7.09
C ILE A 293 3.31 -14.07 -7.52
N GLY A 294 4.12 -13.32 -8.27
CA GLY A 294 5.43 -13.75 -8.74
C GLY A 294 6.53 -12.76 -8.40
N VAL A 295 7.63 -13.25 -7.81
CA VAL A 295 8.83 -12.45 -7.53
C VAL A 295 10.04 -13.15 -8.11
N SER A 296 10.73 -12.52 -9.06
CA SER A 296 11.91 -13.09 -9.71
C SER A 296 12.91 -12.01 -10.13
N ALA A 297 14.19 -12.38 -10.18
CA ALA A 297 15.24 -11.50 -10.64
C ALA A 297 16.26 -12.25 -11.47
N ARG A 298 16.85 -11.55 -12.45
CA ARG A 298 18.05 -12.01 -13.15
C ARG A 298 19.29 -11.82 -12.28
N THR A 299 19.40 -12.63 -11.21
CA THR A 299 20.53 -12.62 -10.27
C THR A 299 21.84 -13.04 -10.94
N ASP A 300 21.76 -13.81 -12.02
CA ASP A 300 22.87 -14.11 -12.93
C ASP A 300 23.45 -12.86 -13.60
N LEU A 301 22.66 -11.78 -13.71
CA LEU A 301 23.07 -10.47 -14.20
C LEU A 301 23.31 -9.45 -13.06
N GLY A 302 23.33 -9.90 -11.81
CA GLY A 302 23.55 -9.06 -10.63
C GLY A 302 22.33 -8.28 -10.16
N ALA A 303 21.12 -8.59 -10.64
CA ALA A 303 19.89 -8.05 -10.04
C ALA A 303 19.70 -8.60 -8.61
N SER A 304 18.96 -7.86 -7.79
CA SER A 304 18.58 -8.32 -6.44
C SER A 304 17.20 -7.82 -6.07
N ILE A 305 16.45 -8.63 -5.32
CA ILE A 305 15.18 -8.23 -4.72
C ILE A 305 15.25 -8.59 -3.25
N THR A 306 14.87 -7.64 -2.39
CA THR A 306 14.78 -7.83 -0.95
C THR A 306 13.42 -7.36 -0.44
N GLY A 307 12.96 -7.89 0.69
CA GLY A 307 11.74 -7.42 1.34
C GLY A 307 10.82 -8.55 1.79
N VAL A 308 9.51 -8.35 1.65
CA VAL A 308 8.50 -9.26 2.21
C VAL A 308 7.27 -9.45 1.31
N VAL A 309 6.78 -10.69 1.28
CA VAL A 309 5.46 -11.06 0.75
C VAL A 309 4.64 -11.65 1.91
N ALA A 310 3.69 -10.89 2.46
CA ALA A 310 2.97 -11.28 3.67
C ALA A 310 1.49 -10.94 3.70
N ASN A 311 0.72 -11.66 4.51
CA ASN A 311 -0.71 -11.40 4.73
C ASN A 311 -1.55 -11.41 3.43
N ASN A 312 -1.10 -12.05 2.35
CA ASN A 312 -1.84 -12.07 1.08
C ASN A 312 -2.76 -13.29 1.00
N ILE A 313 -3.92 -13.12 0.37
CA ILE A 313 -4.72 -14.25 -0.13
C ILE A 313 -4.38 -14.47 -1.60
N ILE A 314 -3.98 -15.69 -1.96
CA ILE A 314 -3.76 -16.13 -3.34
C ILE A 314 -4.66 -17.33 -3.63
N ALA A 315 -5.72 -17.13 -4.39
CA ALA A 315 -6.76 -18.14 -4.54
C ALA A 315 -7.27 -18.33 -5.98
N ASN A 316 -7.56 -19.57 -6.36
CA ASN A 316 -8.13 -19.91 -7.66
C ASN A 316 -7.29 -19.41 -8.84
N SER A 317 -5.96 -19.35 -8.70
CA SER A 317 -5.08 -19.07 -9.83
C SER A 317 -4.87 -20.34 -10.66
N SER A 318 -5.32 -20.32 -11.92
CA SER A 318 -5.38 -21.52 -12.76
C SER A 318 -4.01 -22.11 -13.16
N SER A 319 -2.93 -21.30 -13.16
CA SER A 319 -1.57 -21.73 -13.49
C SER A 319 -0.65 -21.70 -12.27
N SER A 320 -0.26 -20.53 -11.79
CA SER A 320 0.63 -20.36 -10.64
C SER A 320 -0.05 -19.58 -9.53
N GLY A 321 0.13 -19.98 -8.28
CA GLY A 321 -0.31 -19.22 -7.11
C GLY A 321 0.78 -18.27 -6.64
N LEU A 322 1.66 -18.73 -5.75
CA LEU A 322 2.81 -17.96 -5.27
C LEU A 322 4.11 -18.54 -5.85
N PHE A 323 4.91 -17.68 -6.48
CA PHE A 323 6.26 -17.97 -6.93
C PHE A 323 7.22 -16.95 -6.30
N ILE A 324 8.23 -17.43 -5.57
CA ILE A 324 9.34 -16.60 -5.08
C ILE A 324 10.63 -17.32 -5.47
N ASP A 325 11.37 -16.70 -6.38
CA ASP A 325 12.66 -17.20 -6.84
C ASP A 325 13.62 -17.43 -5.67
N SER A 326 14.15 -18.65 -5.53
CA SER A 326 15.07 -19.01 -4.45
C SER A 326 16.38 -18.21 -4.42
N SER A 327 16.70 -17.50 -5.52
CA SER A 327 17.89 -16.65 -5.62
C SER A 327 17.70 -15.23 -5.05
N VAL A 328 16.46 -14.81 -4.75
CA VAL A 328 16.19 -13.50 -4.15
C VAL A 328 16.07 -13.57 -2.62
N ALA A 329 16.32 -12.44 -1.94
CA ALA A 329 16.27 -12.35 -0.48
C ALA A 329 14.92 -11.78 0.01
N VAL A 330 13.83 -12.43 -0.41
CA VAL A 330 12.46 -12.04 -0.05
C VAL A 330 11.91 -13.01 0.99
N SER A 331 11.58 -12.48 2.15
CA SER A 331 10.88 -13.24 3.19
C SER A 331 9.40 -13.39 2.86
N ASN A 332 8.76 -14.44 3.37
CA ASN A 332 7.31 -14.59 3.28
C ASN A 332 6.75 -15.15 4.59
N ASN A 333 5.52 -14.79 4.94
CA ASN A 333 4.79 -15.31 6.10
C ASN A 333 3.30 -14.95 6.03
N ASN A 334 2.46 -15.69 6.77
CA ASN A 334 1.03 -15.39 6.93
C ASN A 334 0.26 -15.25 5.60
N ASN A 335 0.70 -15.90 4.52
CA ASN A 335 -0.04 -15.94 3.25
C ASN A 335 -1.02 -17.11 3.28
N LEU A 336 -2.20 -16.92 2.68
CA LEU A 336 -3.20 -17.97 2.49
C LEU A 336 -3.27 -18.34 1.00
N LEU A 337 -3.04 -19.62 0.71
CA LEU A 337 -3.05 -20.17 -0.63
C LEU A 337 -4.20 -21.17 -0.78
N PHE A 338 -4.98 -21.07 -1.85
CA PHE A 338 -6.11 -21.97 -2.07
C PHE A 338 -6.36 -22.25 -3.55
N HIS A 339 -6.43 -23.54 -3.93
CA HIS A 339 -6.84 -23.96 -5.28
C HIS A 339 -6.05 -23.27 -6.40
N ASN A 340 -4.72 -23.19 -6.24
CA ASN A 340 -3.82 -22.71 -7.28
C ASN A 340 -3.22 -23.90 -8.04
N GLY A 341 -2.88 -23.73 -9.32
CA GLY A 341 -2.27 -24.79 -10.13
C GLY A 341 -0.94 -25.29 -9.55
N PHE A 342 0.04 -24.40 -9.39
CA PHE A 342 1.33 -24.70 -8.78
C PHE A 342 1.85 -23.53 -7.94
N ASN A 343 2.67 -23.81 -6.92
CA ASN A 343 3.37 -22.80 -6.13
C ASN A 343 4.85 -23.20 -6.02
N ASP A 344 5.77 -22.25 -6.23
CA ASP A 344 7.22 -22.46 -6.14
C ASP A 344 7.84 -21.47 -5.17
N PHE A 345 7.93 -21.88 -3.91
CA PHE A 345 8.54 -21.08 -2.86
C PHE A 345 8.80 -21.99 -1.66
N THR A 346 9.66 -21.56 -0.76
CA THR A 346 9.74 -22.17 0.57
C THR A 346 8.68 -21.54 1.48
N PRO A 347 7.71 -22.29 2.01
CA PRO A 347 6.70 -21.74 2.90
C PRO A 347 7.30 -21.14 4.14
N GLY A 348 7.01 -19.86 4.37
CA GLY A 348 7.37 -19.19 5.59
C GLY A 348 6.37 -19.45 6.74
N PRO A 349 6.63 -18.87 7.92
CA PRO A 349 5.77 -19.04 9.08
C PRO A 349 4.30 -18.74 8.78
N VAL A 350 3.40 -19.57 9.31
CA VAL A 350 1.94 -19.37 9.23
C VAL A 350 1.42 -19.28 7.78
N THR A 351 2.07 -19.98 6.84
CA THR A 351 1.51 -20.17 5.49
C THR A 351 0.30 -21.11 5.55
N LEU A 352 -0.89 -20.61 5.22
CA LEU A 352 -2.14 -21.36 5.26
C LEU A 352 -2.47 -21.96 3.89
N HIS A 353 -2.93 -23.21 3.86
CA HIS A 353 -3.41 -23.89 2.66
C HIS A 353 -4.89 -24.24 2.81
N LEU A 354 -5.73 -23.22 3.01
CA LEU A 354 -7.14 -23.37 3.40
C LEU A 354 -8.03 -22.48 2.53
N ASN A 355 -9.30 -22.84 2.39
CA ASN A 355 -10.27 -22.02 1.65
C ASN A 355 -10.46 -20.67 2.36
N PRO A 356 -10.28 -19.51 1.67
CA PRO A 356 -10.52 -18.20 2.27
C PRO A 356 -12.00 -17.92 2.55
N LYS A 357 -12.91 -18.77 2.05
CA LYS A 357 -14.37 -18.66 2.19
C LYS A 357 -14.87 -17.28 1.75
N PHE A 358 -14.54 -16.93 0.51
CA PHE A 358 -15.04 -15.69 -0.07
C PHE A 358 -16.57 -15.67 -0.13
N VAL A 359 -17.13 -14.50 0.19
CA VAL A 359 -18.50 -14.10 -0.09
C VAL A 359 -18.47 -12.97 -1.15
N GLY A 360 -19.57 -12.23 -1.30
CA GLY A 360 -19.68 -11.17 -2.32
C GLY A 360 -18.50 -10.18 -2.30
N GLY A 361 -17.95 -9.91 -3.48
CA GLY A 361 -16.87 -8.92 -3.65
C GLY A 361 -15.51 -9.32 -3.05
N PHE A 362 -15.28 -10.61 -2.77
CA PHE A 362 -14.08 -11.17 -2.14
C PHE A 362 -13.90 -10.86 -0.65
N HIS A 363 -14.97 -10.42 0.01
CA HIS A 363 -15.03 -10.39 1.47
C HIS A 363 -14.99 -11.80 2.06
N LEU A 364 -14.61 -11.90 3.33
CA LEU A 364 -14.51 -13.17 4.04
C LEU A 364 -15.84 -13.54 4.71
N ALA A 365 -16.25 -14.81 4.64
CA ALA A 365 -17.30 -15.33 5.51
C ALA A 365 -16.85 -15.28 6.99
N SER A 366 -17.80 -15.19 7.91
CA SER A 366 -17.54 -15.08 9.36
C SER A 366 -16.75 -16.24 9.98
N ASP A 367 -16.65 -17.38 9.29
CA ASP A 367 -15.91 -18.56 9.70
C ASP A 367 -14.67 -18.82 8.83
N SER A 368 -14.20 -17.79 8.12
CA SER A 368 -12.99 -17.85 7.30
C SER A 368 -11.73 -18.05 8.16
N PRO A 369 -10.78 -18.90 7.71
CA PRO A 369 -9.49 -19.06 8.37
C PRO A 369 -8.54 -17.87 8.17
N ALA A 370 -8.88 -16.90 7.30
CA ALA A 370 -8.08 -15.70 7.09
C ALA A 370 -8.31 -14.62 8.16
N ILE A 371 -9.41 -14.70 8.91
CA ILE A 371 -9.77 -13.70 9.92
C ILE A 371 -8.81 -13.79 11.11
N ASN A 372 -8.24 -12.65 11.53
CA ASN A 372 -7.27 -12.51 12.62
C ASN A 372 -6.06 -13.47 12.48
N ALA A 373 -5.69 -13.85 11.26
CA ALA A 373 -4.62 -14.82 10.99
C ALA A 373 -3.35 -14.19 10.40
N GLY A 374 -3.37 -12.88 10.16
CA GLY A 374 -2.23 -12.14 9.62
C GLY A 374 -1.17 -11.78 10.66
N SER A 375 -0.23 -10.95 10.25
CA SER A 375 0.84 -10.41 11.09
C SER A 375 0.82 -8.89 11.07
N ASN A 376 0.50 -8.28 12.22
CA ASN A 376 0.52 -6.82 12.40
C ASN A 376 1.90 -6.22 12.15
N ALA A 377 2.96 -6.98 12.43
CA ALA A 377 4.34 -6.53 12.23
C ALA A 377 4.67 -6.30 10.75
N GLN A 378 3.91 -6.91 9.83
CA GLN A 378 4.09 -6.72 8.39
C GLN A 378 3.20 -5.62 7.81
N VAL A 379 2.22 -5.10 8.57
CA VAL A 379 1.41 -3.96 8.15
C VAL A 379 2.23 -2.68 8.34
N PRO A 380 2.54 -1.92 7.27
CA PRO A 380 3.27 -0.68 7.44
C PRO A 380 2.47 0.33 8.29
N PRO A 381 3.12 1.10 9.19
CA PRO A 381 2.41 1.95 10.16
C PRO A 381 1.53 3.04 9.53
N ASP A 382 1.84 3.45 8.30
CA ASP A 382 1.06 4.45 7.54
C ASP A 382 -0.18 3.87 6.87
N ILE A 383 -0.35 2.54 6.87
CA ILE A 383 -1.52 1.85 6.32
C ILE A 383 -2.55 1.63 7.43
N THR A 384 -3.45 2.61 7.58
CA THR A 384 -4.43 2.65 8.67
C THR A 384 -5.80 2.09 8.30
N THR A 385 -6.10 1.93 7.01
CA THR A 385 -7.37 1.37 6.52
C THR A 385 -7.18 0.19 5.57
N ASP A 386 -8.21 -0.66 5.44
CA ASP A 386 -8.33 -1.70 4.43
C ASP A 386 -8.85 -1.13 3.08
N LEU A 387 -9.13 -2.00 2.11
CA LEU A 387 -9.64 -1.61 0.79
C LEU A 387 -11.06 -1.00 0.83
N ASP A 388 -11.86 -1.31 1.85
CA ASP A 388 -13.21 -0.75 2.04
C ASP A 388 -13.19 0.55 2.85
N GLY A 389 -12.02 0.98 3.34
CA GLY A 389 -11.86 2.16 4.19
C GLY A 389 -12.12 1.89 5.67
N ASN A 390 -12.30 0.64 6.09
CA ASN A 390 -12.39 0.26 7.50
C ASN A 390 -10.99 0.31 8.14
N ALA A 391 -10.90 0.44 9.47
CA ALA A 391 -9.62 0.38 10.16
C ALA A 391 -8.90 -0.95 9.85
N ARG A 392 -7.61 -0.88 9.50
CA ARG A 392 -6.82 -2.04 9.03
C ARG A 392 -6.63 -3.13 10.09
N ILE A 393 -6.83 -2.83 11.37
CA ILE A 393 -6.75 -3.81 12.46
C ILE A 393 -7.93 -3.56 13.40
N GLN A 394 -8.98 -4.39 13.34
CA GLN A 394 -10.22 -4.13 14.10
C GLN A 394 -10.28 -4.82 15.47
N PHE A 395 -9.76 -6.04 15.62
CA PHE A 395 -9.99 -6.85 16.83
C PHE A 395 -8.73 -7.24 17.62
N SER A 396 -7.56 -7.24 16.99
CA SER A 396 -6.21 -7.29 17.61
C SER A 396 -5.15 -7.73 16.61
N VAL A 397 -5.54 -8.53 15.61
CA VAL A 397 -4.68 -9.06 14.56
C VAL A 397 -5.31 -8.71 13.21
N VAL A 398 -4.48 -8.33 12.25
CA VAL A 398 -4.90 -8.07 10.86
C VAL A 398 -5.45 -9.35 10.22
N ASP A 399 -6.51 -9.22 9.43
CA ASP A 399 -6.96 -10.28 8.54
C ASP A 399 -5.95 -10.48 7.39
N ILE A 400 -5.84 -11.72 6.91
CA ILE A 400 -5.10 -11.99 5.67
C ILE A 400 -5.97 -11.50 4.49
N GLY A 401 -5.39 -10.69 3.60
CA GLY A 401 -6.05 -10.15 2.40
C GLY A 401 -6.34 -8.65 2.46
N ALA A 402 -6.99 -8.15 1.40
CA ALA A 402 -7.26 -6.73 1.15
C ALA A 402 -8.35 -6.12 2.02
N PHE A 403 -9.21 -6.94 2.63
CA PHE A 403 -10.37 -6.51 3.42
C PHE A 403 -10.22 -6.99 4.86
N GLU A 404 -10.66 -6.18 5.81
CA GLU A 404 -10.90 -6.56 7.19
C GLU A 404 -12.37 -6.97 7.37
N THR A 405 -12.60 -8.02 8.14
CA THR A 405 -13.95 -8.36 8.58
C THR A 405 -14.41 -7.45 9.72
N SER A 406 -15.72 -7.28 9.85
CA SER A 406 -16.36 -6.67 11.03
C SER A 406 -16.83 -7.70 12.06
N VAL A 407 -16.57 -8.99 11.82
CA VAL A 407 -16.94 -10.08 12.73
C VAL A 407 -15.68 -10.61 13.40
N PRO A 408 -15.59 -10.64 14.75
CA PRO A 408 -14.46 -11.27 15.41
C PRO A 408 -14.31 -12.72 14.93
N GLY A 409 -13.15 -13.06 14.38
CA GLY A 409 -12.81 -14.45 14.10
C GLY A 409 -12.97 -15.25 15.39
N ARG A 410 -13.48 -16.48 15.32
CA ARG A 410 -13.48 -17.36 16.49
C ARG A 410 -12.02 -17.54 16.89
N GLU A 411 -11.61 -16.90 17.98
CA GLU A 411 -10.33 -17.20 18.61
C GLU A 411 -10.23 -18.72 18.69
N ALA A 412 -9.11 -19.29 18.19
CA ALA A 412 -8.83 -20.70 18.39
C ALA A 412 -9.04 -20.95 19.88
N ALA A 413 -10.12 -21.67 20.23
CA ALA A 413 -10.62 -21.73 21.60
C ALA A 413 -9.43 -21.92 22.52
N ALA A 414 -9.12 -20.90 23.33
CA ALA A 414 -8.00 -20.95 24.24
C ALA A 414 -8.09 -22.32 24.91
N ILE A 415 -7.07 -23.18 24.72
CA ILE A 415 -6.99 -24.42 25.49
C ILE A 415 -7.12 -23.92 26.93
N PRO A 416 -8.20 -24.26 27.66
CA PRO A 416 -8.43 -23.66 28.96
C PRO A 416 -7.18 -23.97 29.76
N THR A 417 -6.41 -22.94 30.08
CA THR A 417 -5.31 -23.09 31.01
C THR A 417 -6.00 -23.50 32.29
N LEU A 418 -5.82 -24.78 32.67
CA LEU A 418 -6.30 -25.26 33.94
C LEU A 418 -5.82 -24.24 34.98
N SER A 419 -6.74 -23.78 35.83
CA SER A 419 -6.37 -22.93 36.96
C SER A 419 -5.26 -23.64 37.75
N TRP A 420 -4.45 -22.91 38.51
CA TRP A 420 -3.41 -23.52 39.37
C TRP A 420 -3.92 -24.76 40.15
N PRO A 421 -5.14 -24.75 40.72
CA PRO A 421 -5.77 -25.95 41.27
C PRO A 421 -6.03 -27.07 40.26
N GLY A 422 -6.51 -26.74 39.06
CA GLY A 422 -6.74 -27.68 37.97
C GLY A 422 -5.45 -28.31 37.42
N GLN A 423 -4.35 -27.57 37.35
CA GLN A 423 -3.04 -28.09 36.94
C GLN A 423 -2.52 -29.12 37.97
N LEU A 424 -2.70 -28.83 39.26
CA LEU A 424 -2.39 -29.78 40.34
C LEU A 424 -3.25 -31.05 40.26
N ALA A 425 -4.55 -30.91 40.03
CA ALA A 425 -5.47 -32.05 39.93
C ALA A 425 -5.13 -32.96 38.74
N PHE A 426 -4.73 -32.37 37.61
CA PHE A 426 -4.32 -33.11 36.41
C PHE A 426 -2.97 -33.82 36.63
N LEU A 427 -2.02 -33.20 37.35
CA LEU A 427 -0.75 -33.80 37.72
C LEU A 427 -0.92 -34.99 38.67
N VAL A 428 -1.82 -34.87 39.66
CA VAL A 428 -2.15 -35.96 40.61
C VAL A 428 -2.84 -37.13 39.91
N ALA A 429 -3.71 -36.87 38.93
CA ALA A 429 -4.36 -37.92 38.13
C ALA A 429 -3.34 -38.70 37.28
N LEU A 430 -2.35 -38.01 36.68
CA LEU A 430 -1.26 -38.64 35.93
C LEU A 430 -0.34 -39.49 36.81
N ILE A 431 -0.01 -39.01 38.01
CA ILE A 431 0.80 -39.76 38.98
C ILE A 431 0.03 -40.98 39.54
N GLY A 432 -1.27 -40.84 39.78
CA GLY A 432 -2.14 -41.95 40.21
C GLY A 432 -2.28 -43.05 39.15
N LEU A 433 -2.39 -42.67 37.88
CA LEU A 433 -2.41 -43.61 36.75
C LEU A 433 -1.05 -44.33 36.59
N GLY A 434 0.07 -43.61 36.74
CA GLY A 434 1.42 -44.21 36.73
C GLY A 434 1.67 -45.19 37.89
N ALA A 435 1.19 -44.88 39.09
CA ALA A 435 1.31 -45.77 40.26
C ALA A 435 0.47 -47.05 40.12
N SER A 436 -0.69 -46.99 39.45
CA SER A 436 -1.52 -48.17 39.20
C SER A 436 -0.95 -49.16 38.16
N VAL A 437 0.00 -48.72 37.32
CA VAL A 437 0.74 -49.57 36.37
C VAL A 437 1.93 -50.28 37.04
N LEU A 438 2.54 -49.67 38.07
CA LEU A 438 3.65 -50.27 38.82
C LEU A 438 3.22 -51.29 39.88
N VAL A 439 2.00 -51.19 40.43
CA VAL A 439 1.49 -52.17 41.43
C VAL A 439 0.95 -53.46 40.80
N ARG A 440 0.75 -53.52 39.46
CA ARG A 440 0.38 -54.76 38.75
C ARG A 440 1.58 -55.57 38.23
N ARG A 441 2.82 -55.20 38.57
CA ARG A 441 4.05 -55.93 38.22
C ARG A 441 4.97 -56.13 39.45
N ALA A 442 4.41 -56.56 40.56
CA ALA A 442 5.16 -57.13 41.69
C ALA A 442 4.61 -58.52 42.02
#